data_AF-A0A3A9W768-F1
#
_entry.id   AF-A0A3A9W768-F1
#
_cell.length_a   1.000
_cell.length_b   1.000
_cell.length_c   1.000
_cell.angle_alpha   90.00
_cell.angle_beta   90.00
_cell.angle_gamma   90.00
#
_symmetry.space_group_name_H-M   'P 1'
#
loop_
_entity.id
_entity.type
_entity.pdbx_description
1 polymer ?
#
loop_
_entity_poly.entity_id
_entity_poly.type
_entity_poly.pdbx_seq_one_letter_code
_entity_poly.pdbx_strand_id
1 'polypeptide(L)'
;MFCEIGDSEIHESTIFISNYPFEPSIAYPEKLIKATEIDTICIDFGASKIKIKDDIIFVSAEKKDQLKMFAERNNIPLIPYSWNWDWILEPYLDTEFTEENNKQVTARLLENGFSKTEIDTIRKEVGKQMYKYNFDTMLWDWCSLSLFDVLSAMRAKYAKEKFREFYKTAIEIEKREK
;
A
#
# COMPACT_ATOMS: atom_id res chain seq x y z
N MET A 1 -2.77 -12.28 -14.58
CA MET A 1 -1.38 -11.84 -14.37
C MET A 1 -1.32 -11.38 -12.93
N PHE A 2 -0.73 -12.19 -12.04
CA PHE A 2 -0.54 -11.79 -10.65
C PHE A 2 0.37 -10.56 -10.62
N CYS A 3 0.00 -9.50 -9.90
CA CYS A 3 0.85 -8.32 -9.80
C CYS A 3 2.01 -8.65 -8.86
N GLU A 4 3.20 -8.86 -9.42
CA GLU A 4 4.40 -9.17 -8.65
C GLU A 4 4.87 -7.94 -7.86
N ILE A 5 5.20 -8.16 -6.59
CA ILE A 5 5.66 -7.13 -5.65
C ILE A 5 7.12 -6.71 -5.88
N GLY A 6 7.86 -7.48 -6.69
CA GLY A 6 9.31 -7.39 -6.84
C GLY A 6 10.05 -8.31 -5.86
N ASP A 7 11.36 -8.39 -6.01
CA ASP A 7 12.24 -9.23 -5.21
C ASP A 7 12.98 -8.40 -4.15
N SER A 8 13.40 -9.06 -3.07
CA SER A 8 14.14 -8.41 -1.99
C SER A 8 15.18 -9.33 -1.33
N GLU A 9 16.38 -8.78 -1.16
CA GLU A 9 17.49 -9.40 -0.43
C GLU A 9 17.83 -8.54 0.78
N ILE A 10 17.69 -9.10 1.98
CA ILE A 10 17.89 -8.41 3.25
C ILE A 10 19.24 -8.83 3.83
N HIS A 11 20.17 -7.89 3.90
CA HIS A 11 21.49 -8.06 4.51
C HIS A 11 21.52 -7.41 5.91
N GLU A 12 22.69 -7.31 6.53
CA GLU A 12 22.80 -6.82 7.91
C GLU A 12 22.35 -5.37 8.07
N SER A 13 22.73 -4.49 7.14
CA SER A 13 22.47 -3.04 7.19
C SER A 13 21.93 -2.46 5.88
N THR A 14 21.64 -3.31 4.89
CA THR A 14 21.08 -2.92 3.60
C THR A 14 19.99 -3.87 3.14
N ILE A 15 19.04 -3.36 2.37
CA ILE A 15 18.03 -4.13 1.65
C ILE A 15 18.20 -3.82 0.17
N PHE A 16 18.44 -4.85 -0.64
CA PHE A 16 18.44 -4.72 -2.09
C PHE A 16 17.06 -5.08 -2.62
N ILE A 17 16.46 -4.17 -3.37
CA ILE A 17 15.18 -4.34 -4.07
C ILE A 17 15.50 -4.50 -5.56
N SER A 18 14.83 -5.43 -6.22
CA SER A 18 14.90 -5.61 -7.67
C SER A 18 13.55 -5.99 -8.26
N ASN A 19 13.40 -5.86 -9.58
CA ASN A 19 12.15 -6.11 -10.30
C ASN A 19 10.96 -5.33 -9.73
N TYR A 20 11.20 -4.15 -9.13
CA TYR A 20 10.14 -3.40 -8.46
C TYR A 20 9.10 -2.89 -9.47
N PRO A 21 7.79 -3.04 -9.22
CA PRO A 21 6.77 -2.84 -10.25
C PRO A 21 6.40 -1.37 -10.53
N PHE A 22 6.74 -0.44 -9.64
CA PHE A 22 6.20 0.92 -9.67
C PHE A 22 7.24 1.96 -10.08
N GLU A 23 7.24 2.35 -11.36
CA GLU A 23 8.17 3.35 -11.92
C GLU A 23 8.30 4.68 -11.17
N PRO A 24 7.23 5.25 -10.59
CA PRO A 24 7.35 6.50 -9.83
C PRO A 24 8.10 6.35 -8.50
N SER A 25 8.27 5.12 -8.00
CA SER A 25 8.93 4.85 -6.72
C SER A 25 10.45 5.04 -6.82
N ILE A 26 11.06 5.45 -5.71
CA ILE A 26 12.52 5.52 -5.57
C ILE A 26 13.19 4.14 -5.66
N ALA A 27 12.42 3.06 -5.54
CA ALA A 27 12.92 1.69 -5.62
C ALA A 27 12.98 1.14 -7.05
N TYR A 28 12.48 1.87 -8.05
CA TYR A 28 12.34 1.35 -9.41
C TYR A 28 13.60 1.43 -10.28
N PRO A 29 13.87 0.41 -11.11
CA PRO A 29 13.39 -0.97 -10.95
C PRO A 29 14.17 -1.71 -9.86
N GLU A 30 15.32 -1.15 -9.47
CA GLU A 30 16.28 -1.70 -8.54
C GLU A 30 16.82 -0.59 -7.63
N LYS A 31 17.02 -0.92 -6.36
CA LYS A 31 17.56 0.02 -5.38
C LYS A 31 18.21 -0.72 -4.23
N LEU A 32 19.43 -0.31 -3.89
CA LEU A 32 20.03 -0.62 -2.60
C LEU A 32 19.62 0.44 -1.59
N ILE A 33 18.96 0.02 -0.53
CA ILE A 33 18.47 0.86 0.57
C ILE A 33 19.35 0.61 1.78
N LYS A 34 19.95 1.66 2.35
CA LYS A 34 20.65 1.55 3.63
C LYS A 34 19.68 1.67 4.79
N ALA A 35 19.97 0.99 5.90
CA ALA A 35 19.18 1.09 7.13
C ALA A 35 19.00 2.55 7.59
N THR A 36 20.02 3.40 7.40
CA THR A 36 20.00 4.82 7.75
C THR A 36 19.07 5.68 6.87
N GLU A 37 18.56 5.14 5.76
CA GLU A 37 17.59 5.81 4.91
C GLU A 37 16.14 5.47 5.32
N ILE A 38 15.95 4.48 6.19
CA ILE A 38 14.62 3.98 6.55
C ILE A 38 14.12 4.70 7.79
N ASP A 39 12.95 5.31 7.67
CA ASP A 39 12.32 6.02 8.79
C ASP A 39 11.59 5.03 9.72
N THR A 40 10.77 4.15 9.12
CA THR A 40 9.96 3.16 9.85
C THR A 40 9.66 1.94 8.98
N ILE A 41 9.30 0.83 9.61
CA ILE A 41 8.85 -0.40 8.93
C ILE A 41 7.50 -0.83 9.51
N CYS A 42 6.59 -1.28 8.66
CA CYS A 42 5.34 -1.94 9.05
C CYS A 42 5.35 -3.38 8.52
N ILE A 43 5.09 -4.35 9.40
CA ILE A 43 5.10 -5.79 9.09
C ILE A 43 3.81 -6.52 9.48
N ASP A 44 2.82 -5.81 10.02
CA ASP A 44 1.73 -6.44 10.76
C ASP A 44 0.76 -7.21 9.87
N PHE A 45 0.43 -6.66 8.69
CA PHE A 45 -0.60 -7.18 7.81
C PHE A 45 -0.21 -7.04 6.32
N GLY A 46 -0.55 -8.05 5.51
CA GLY A 46 -0.26 -8.07 4.08
C GLY A 46 1.23 -7.94 3.74
N ALA A 47 1.53 -7.27 2.62
CA ALA A 47 2.89 -6.90 2.24
C ALA A 47 3.52 -5.97 3.30
N SER A 48 4.78 -6.23 3.63
CA SER A 48 5.54 -5.35 4.52
C SER A 48 5.83 -4.02 3.82
N LYS A 49 5.80 -2.92 4.56
CA LYS A 49 5.97 -1.55 4.06
C LYS A 49 7.19 -0.92 4.71
N ILE A 50 8.15 -0.49 3.92
CA ILE A 50 9.31 0.29 4.36
C ILE A 50 9.02 1.76 4.02
N LYS A 51 8.87 2.62 5.03
CA LYS A 51 8.67 4.06 4.82
C LYS A 51 10.04 4.75 4.73
N ILE A 52 10.26 5.49 3.64
CA ILE A 52 11.49 6.23 3.36
C ILE A 52 11.13 7.61 2.82
N LYS A 53 11.38 8.67 3.57
CA LYS A 53 11.04 10.06 3.23
C LYS A 53 9.59 10.15 2.71
N ASP A 54 9.45 10.52 1.44
CA ASP A 54 8.18 10.72 0.75
C ASP A 54 7.64 9.46 0.04
N ASP A 55 8.30 8.31 0.16
CA ASP A 55 7.90 7.05 -0.49
C ASP A 55 7.55 5.91 0.49
N ILE A 56 6.95 4.83 -0.03
CA ILE A 56 6.71 3.55 0.64
C ILE A 56 7.11 2.41 -0.30
N ILE A 57 7.99 1.55 0.19
CA ILE A 57 8.52 0.41 -0.56
C ILE A 57 7.90 -0.87 -0.02
N PHE A 58 7.35 -1.69 -0.92
CA PHE A 58 6.74 -2.97 -0.55
C PHE A 58 7.77 -4.08 -0.55
N VAL A 59 7.66 -4.97 0.44
CA VAL A 59 8.44 -6.21 0.54
C VAL A 59 7.47 -7.36 0.81
N SER A 60 7.72 -8.50 0.15
CA SER A 60 6.92 -9.71 0.31
C SER A 60 6.75 -10.09 1.79
N ALA A 61 5.53 -10.51 2.15
CA ALA A 61 5.21 -11.01 3.49
C ALA A 61 6.08 -12.21 3.89
N GLU A 62 6.61 -12.97 2.94
CA GLU A 62 7.54 -14.08 3.16
C GLU A 62 8.84 -13.63 3.85
N LYS A 63 9.20 -12.35 3.74
CA LYS A 63 10.39 -11.75 4.35
C LYS A 63 10.10 -11.09 5.70
N LYS A 64 8.88 -11.21 6.23
CA LYS A 64 8.43 -10.54 7.48
C LYS A 64 9.39 -10.74 8.64
N ASP A 65 9.79 -11.97 8.93
CA ASP A 65 10.69 -12.26 10.05
C ASP A 65 12.10 -11.69 9.82
N GLN A 66 12.59 -11.75 8.58
CA GLN A 66 13.88 -11.14 8.20
C GLN A 66 13.85 -9.61 8.35
N LEU A 67 12.76 -8.97 7.93
CA LEU A 67 12.56 -7.53 8.12
C LEU A 67 12.45 -7.14 9.59
N LYS A 68 11.77 -7.95 10.41
CA LYS A 68 11.68 -7.72 11.84
C LYS A 68 13.06 -7.73 12.49
N MET A 69 13.87 -8.76 12.22
CA MET A 69 15.25 -8.86 12.71
C MET A 69 16.12 -7.71 12.19
N PHE A 70 15.94 -7.31 10.94
CA PHE A 70 16.64 -6.17 10.35
C PHE A 70 16.31 -4.86 11.06
N ALA A 71 15.03 -4.63 11.35
CA ALA A 71 14.57 -3.44 12.06
C ALA A 71 15.14 -3.38 13.48
N GLU A 72 15.05 -4.49 14.23
CA GLU A 72 15.61 -4.62 15.58
C GLU A 72 17.12 -4.35 15.60
N ARG A 73 17.87 -4.97 14.68
CA ARG A 73 19.34 -4.80 14.59
C ARG A 73 19.75 -3.36 14.32
N ASN A 74 19.00 -2.66 13.46
CA ASN A 74 19.35 -1.31 13.01
C ASN A 74 18.62 -0.20 13.78
N ASN A 75 17.89 -0.54 14.84
CA ASN A 75 17.07 0.38 15.64
C ASN A 75 16.04 1.16 14.80
N ILE A 76 15.44 0.50 13.81
CA ILE A 76 14.38 1.09 12.98
C ILE A 76 13.03 0.85 13.69
N PRO A 77 12.23 1.90 13.95
CA PRO A 77 10.92 1.75 14.57
C PRO A 77 9.99 0.87 13.74
N LEU A 78 9.34 -0.09 14.41
CA LEU A 78 8.18 -0.79 13.86
C LEU A 78 6.91 0.00 14.19
N ILE A 79 6.10 0.26 13.18
CA ILE A 79 4.84 0.99 13.32
C ILE A 79 3.62 0.12 12.95
N PRO A 80 2.43 0.43 13.49
CA PRO A 80 1.20 -0.26 13.14
C PRO A 80 0.84 -0.12 11.65
N TYR A 81 0.02 -1.05 11.17
CA TYR A 81 -0.55 -0.99 9.82
C TYR A 81 -1.51 0.20 9.64
N SER A 82 -1.36 0.94 8.54
CA SER A 82 -2.32 1.96 8.10
C SER A 82 -3.45 1.32 7.30
N TRP A 83 -4.68 1.55 7.75
CA TRP A 83 -5.89 0.98 7.16
C TRP A 83 -6.58 1.93 6.16
N ASN A 84 -5.96 3.06 5.81
CA ASN A 84 -6.61 4.10 5.01
C ASN A 84 -7.10 3.57 3.67
N TRP A 85 -6.23 2.91 2.90
CA TRP A 85 -6.63 2.34 1.62
C TRP A 85 -7.60 1.18 1.79
N ASP A 86 -7.38 0.29 2.76
CA ASP A 86 -8.29 -0.81 3.07
C ASP A 86 -9.72 -0.32 3.33
N TRP A 87 -9.89 0.74 4.11
CA TRP A 87 -11.18 1.37 4.40
C TRP A 87 -11.76 2.14 3.20
N ILE A 88 -10.93 2.83 2.42
CA ILE A 88 -11.39 3.53 1.21
C ILE A 88 -11.93 2.51 0.20
N LEU A 89 -11.28 1.36 0.08
CA LEU A 89 -11.51 0.34 -0.95
C LEU A 89 -12.49 -0.75 -0.54
N GLU A 90 -12.88 -0.80 0.73
CA GLU A 90 -13.83 -1.78 1.26
C GLU A 90 -15.07 -1.97 0.36
N PRO A 91 -15.73 -0.93 -0.21
CA PRO A 91 -16.94 -1.11 -1.03
C PRO A 91 -16.73 -1.88 -2.34
N TYR A 92 -15.47 -2.20 -2.68
CA TYR A 92 -15.07 -2.94 -3.88
C TYR A 92 -14.69 -4.39 -3.59
N LEU A 93 -14.72 -4.81 -2.32
CA LEU A 93 -14.75 -6.21 -1.94
C LEU A 93 -16.10 -6.82 -2.35
N ASP A 94 -16.14 -8.10 -2.69
CA ASP A 94 -17.34 -8.79 -3.20
C ASP A 94 -18.32 -9.17 -2.06
N THR A 95 -18.24 -8.43 -0.94
CA THR A 95 -19.09 -8.61 0.24
C THR A 95 -20.32 -7.71 0.18
N GLU A 96 -21.40 -8.12 0.84
CA GLU A 96 -22.53 -7.25 1.13
C GLU A 96 -22.09 -6.07 2.01
N PHE A 97 -21.73 -4.95 1.38
CA PHE A 97 -21.34 -3.74 2.07
C PHE A 97 -22.58 -3.07 2.68
N THR A 98 -22.85 -3.40 3.93
CA THR A 98 -24.02 -2.87 4.65
C THR A 98 -23.88 -1.37 4.92
N GLU A 99 -25.00 -0.67 5.09
CA GLU A 99 -24.98 0.73 5.51
C GLU A 99 -24.26 0.94 6.85
N GLU A 100 -24.29 -0.07 7.73
CA GLU A 100 -23.61 -0.03 9.03
C GLU A 100 -22.09 -0.10 8.87
N ASN A 101 -21.58 -1.02 8.04
CA ASN A 101 -20.16 -1.08 7.69
C ASN A 101 -19.70 0.27 7.10
N ASN A 102 -20.51 0.84 6.20
CA ASN A 102 -20.17 2.13 5.59
C ASN A 102 -20.06 3.26 6.61
N LYS A 103 -20.96 3.32 7.59
CA LYS A 103 -20.91 4.32 8.67
C LYS A 103 -19.65 4.16 9.52
N GLN A 104 -19.31 2.93 9.90
CA GLN A 104 -18.14 2.65 10.73
C GLN A 104 -16.84 2.98 10.00
N VAL A 105 -16.68 2.50 8.76
CA VAL A 105 -15.53 2.78 7.90
C VAL A 105 -15.38 4.28 7.64
N THR A 106 -16.48 4.97 7.34
CA THR A 106 -16.46 6.42 7.14
C THR A 106 -16.03 7.14 8.41
N ALA A 107 -16.54 6.76 9.59
CA ALA A 107 -16.13 7.38 10.86
C ALA A 107 -14.61 7.25 11.10
N ARG A 108 -14.02 6.08 10.82
CA ARG A 108 -12.58 5.86 10.92
C ARG A 108 -11.76 6.72 9.95
N LEU A 109 -12.21 6.85 8.71
CA LEU A 109 -11.56 7.75 7.76
C LEU A 109 -11.69 9.22 8.18
N LEU A 110 -12.84 9.65 8.71
CA LEU A 110 -12.99 11.00 9.26
C LEU A 110 -12.06 11.22 10.46
N GLU A 111 -11.85 10.21 11.32
CA GLU A 111 -10.88 10.26 12.40
C GLU A 111 -9.45 10.52 11.88
N ASN A 112 -9.08 9.93 10.74
CA ASN A 112 -7.77 10.11 10.09
C ASN A 112 -7.68 11.39 9.22
N GLY A 113 -8.64 12.31 9.36
CA GLY A 113 -8.59 13.63 8.73
C GLY A 113 -9.13 13.70 7.31
N PHE A 114 -9.76 12.63 6.81
CA PHE A 114 -10.45 12.67 5.53
C PHE A 114 -11.77 13.44 5.64
N SER A 115 -12.20 14.05 4.54
CA SER A 115 -13.58 14.54 4.43
C SER A 115 -14.45 13.54 3.67
N LYS A 116 -15.77 13.56 3.90
CA LYS A 116 -16.70 12.69 3.16
C LYS A 116 -16.61 12.92 1.63
N THR A 117 -16.52 14.18 1.21
CA THR A 117 -16.38 14.55 -0.21
C THR A 117 -15.08 14.02 -0.82
N GLU A 118 -13.99 14.03 -0.06
CA GLU A 118 -12.71 13.46 -0.51
C GLU A 118 -12.82 11.94 -0.66
N ILE A 119 -13.39 11.24 0.33
CA ILE A 119 -13.61 9.79 0.27
C ILE A 119 -14.44 9.41 -0.96
N ASP A 120 -15.56 10.10 -1.18
CA ASP A 120 -16.44 9.87 -2.33
C ASP A 120 -15.72 10.13 -3.67
N THR A 121 -14.85 11.15 -3.71
CA THR A 121 -14.06 11.49 -4.90
C THR A 121 -13.04 10.40 -5.22
N ILE A 122 -12.27 9.94 -4.23
CA ILE A 122 -11.28 8.88 -4.39
C ILE A 122 -11.97 7.59 -4.84
N ARG A 123 -13.05 7.19 -4.15
CA ARG A 123 -13.87 6.03 -4.49
C ARG A 123 -14.35 6.08 -5.94
N LYS A 124 -14.91 7.22 -6.37
CA LYS A 124 -15.34 7.40 -7.77
C LYS A 124 -14.19 7.26 -8.78
N GLU A 125 -12.99 7.71 -8.45
CA GLU A 125 -11.83 7.62 -9.34
C GLU A 125 -11.36 6.17 -9.56
N VAL A 126 -11.23 5.41 -8.47
CA VAL A 126 -10.60 4.08 -8.47
C VAL A 126 -11.60 2.95 -8.68
N GLY A 127 -12.87 3.13 -8.33
CA GLY A 127 -13.85 2.05 -8.17
C GLY A 127 -14.00 1.11 -9.37
N LYS A 128 -14.07 1.64 -10.60
CA LYS A 128 -14.17 0.79 -11.80
C LYS A 128 -12.96 -0.15 -11.96
N GLN A 129 -11.77 0.32 -11.62
CA GLN A 129 -10.56 -0.52 -11.70
C GLN A 129 -10.46 -1.46 -10.52
N MET A 130 -10.93 -1.05 -9.34
CA MET A 130 -10.90 -1.93 -8.18
C MET A 130 -11.86 -3.12 -8.34
N TYR A 131 -13.05 -2.91 -8.87
CA TYR A 131 -13.93 -4.04 -9.25
C TYR A 131 -13.27 -4.96 -10.28
N LYS A 132 -12.66 -4.39 -11.33
CA LYS A 132 -11.95 -5.18 -12.35
C LYS A 132 -10.79 -5.96 -11.73
N TYR A 133 -9.98 -5.32 -10.90
CA TYR A 133 -8.82 -5.91 -10.25
C TYR A 133 -9.24 -7.03 -9.29
N ASN A 134 -10.23 -6.80 -8.43
CA ASN A 134 -10.74 -7.81 -7.50
C ASN A 134 -11.27 -9.04 -8.25
N PHE A 135 -12.03 -8.83 -9.33
CA PHE A 135 -12.50 -9.90 -10.20
C PHE A 135 -11.35 -10.66 -10.89
N ASP A 136 -10.40 -9.96 -11.49
CA ASP A 136 -9.28 -10.54 -12.24
C ASP A 136 -8.28 -11.30 -11.34
N THR A 137 -8.15 -10.88 -10.07
CA THR A 137 -7.22 -11.48 -9.08
C THR A 137 -7.86 -12.51 -8.18
N MET A 138 -9.20 -12.62 -8.20
CA MET A 138 -9.98 -13.54 -7.37
C MET A 138 -9.68 -13.38 -5.86
N LEU A 139 -9.32 -12.18 -5.42
CA LEU A 139 -9.01 -11.91 -4.01
C LEU A 139 -10.25 -12.07 -3.12
N TRP A 140 -11.45 -11.82 -3.67
CA TRP A 140 -12.78 -12.08 -3.08
C TRP A 140 -12.84 -11.66 -1.59
N ASP A 141 -13.75 -12.24 -0.80
CA ASP A 141 -14.08 -11.75 0.56
C ASP A 141 -13.08 -12.13 1.65
N TRP A 142 -12.04 -12.89 1.31
CA TRP A 142 -11.10 -13.45 2.29
C TRP A 142 -9.93 -12.52 2.61
N CYS A 143 -9.79 -11.41 1.87
CA CYS A 143 -8.68 -10.46 1.98
C CYS A 143 -9.19 -9.01 1.88
N SER A 144 -8.45 -8.05 2.46
CA SER A 144 -8.67 -6.63 2.21
C SER A 144 -7.92 -6.17 0.95
N LEU A 145 -8.37 -5.06 0.36
CA LEU A 145 -7.68 -4.39 -0.76
C LEU A 145 -6.82 -3.25 -0.20
N SER A 146 -5.50 -3.33 -0.41
CA SER A 146 -4.52 -2.42 0.19
C SER A 146 -4.03 -1.33 -0.77
N LEU A 147 -3.11 -0.48 -0.30
CA LEU A 147 -2.35 0.45 -1.15
C LEU A 147 -1.70 -0.25 -2.35
N PHE A 148 -1.12 -1.45 -2.15
CA PHE A 148 -0.46 -2.18 -3.24
C PHE A 148 -1.46 -2.54 -4.35
N ASP A 149 -2.68 -2.91 -3.97
CA ASP A 149 -3.74 -3.32 -4.88
C ASP A 149 -4.25 -2.15 -5.72
N VAL A 150 -4.50 -0.99 -5.10
CA VAL A 150 -4.93 0.19 -5.86
C VAL A 150 -3.82 0.71 -6.78
N LEU A 151 -2.56 0.68 -6.36
CA LEU A 151 -1.44 1.05 -7.23
C LEU A 151 -1.35 0.09 -8.43
N SER A 152 -1.51 -1.21 -8.19
CA SER A 152 -1.50 -2.23 -9.24
C SER A 152 -2.65 -2.07 -10.23
N ALA A 153 -3.88 -1.88 -9.73
CA ALA A 153 -5.06 -1.66 -10.54
C ALA A 153 -4.97 -0.38 -11.38
N MET A 154 -4.50 0.72 -10.79
CA MET A 154 -4.44 2.02 -11.44
C MET A 154 -3.27 2.13 -12.43
N ARG A 155 -2.16 1.41 -12.19
CA ARG A 155 -1.06 1.26 -13.15
C ARG A 155 -1.54 0.67 -14.49
N ALA A 156 -2.48 -0.27 -14.46
CA ALA A 156 -3.03 -0.86 -15.67
C ALA A 156 -3.98 0.09 -16.44
N LYS A 157 -4.55 1.11 -15.77
CA LYS A 157 -5.47 2.10 -16.37
C LYS A 157 -4.74 3.33 -16.90
N TYR A 158 -3.82 3.87 -16.12
CA TYR A 158 -3.25 5.20 -16.37
C TYR A 158 -2.02 5.15 -17.27
N ALA A 159 -1.93 6.15 -18.15
CA ALA A 159 -0.68 6.46 -18.83
C ALA A 159 0.37 6.91 -17.80
N LYS A 160 1.65 6.79 -18.17
CA LYS A 160 2.81 6.98 -17.28
C LYS A 160 2.72 8.24 -16.39
N GLU A 161 2.43 9.38 -17.00
CA GLU A 161 2.45 10.68 -16.31
C GLU A 161 1.31 10.80 -15.29
N LYS A 162 0.13 10.32 -15.67
CA LYS A 162 -1.02 10.28 -14.76
C LYS A 162 -0.83 9.25 -13.64
N PHE A 163 -0.14 8.14 -13.91
CA PHE A 163 0.18 7.16 -12.88
C PHE A 163 1.18 7.71 -11.85
N ARG A 164 2.18 8.51 -12.26
CA ARG A 164 3.10 9.18 -11.35
C ARG A 164 2.38 10.14 -10.40
N GLU A 165 1.45 10.94 -10.91
CA GLU A 165 0.60 11.82 -10.10
C GLU A 165 -0.24 11.02 -9.10
N PHE A 166 -0.92 9.97 -9.58
CA PHE A 166 -1.73 9.09 -8.73
C PHE A 166 -0.89 8.40 -7.65
N TYR A 167 0.30 7.89 -8.00
CA TYR A 167 1.20 7.22 -7.08
C TYR A 167 1.53 8.12 -5.89
N LYS A 168 1.94 9.38 -6.16
CA LYS A 168 2.26 10.34 -5.10
C LYS A 168 1.05 10.57 -4.17
N THR A 169 -0.12 10.86 -4.75
CA THR A 169 -1.36 11.04 -3.97
C THR A 169 -1.69 9.80 -3.13
N ALA A 170 -1.47 8.60 -3.68
CA ALA A 170 -1.76 7.36 -2.97
C ALA A 170 -0.81 7.11 -1.78
N ILE A 171 0.48 7.45 -1.93
CA ILE A 171 1.43 7.43 -0.81
C ILE A 171 1.04 8.46 0.25
N GLU A 172 0.65 9.67 -0.15
CA GLU A 172 0.21 10.70 0.80
C GLU A 172 -1.02 10.26 1.60
N ILE A 173 -2.01 9.65 0.95
CA ILE A 173 -3.20 9.07 1.60
C ILE A 173 -2.79 8.00 2.62
N GLU A 174 -1.90 7.08 2.25
CA GLU A 174 -1.45 5.99 3.13
C GLU A 174 -0.76 6.52 4.40
N LYS A 175 0.00 7.61 4.26
CA LYS A 175 0.77 8.23 5.35
C LYS A 175 -0.08 9.09 6.30
N ARG A 176 -1.35 9.37 6.00
CA ARG A 176 -2.21 10.15 6.89
C ARG A 176 -2.51 9.35 8.16
N GLU A 177 -1.95 9.83 9.25
CA GLU A 177 -2.19 9.32 10.59
C GLU A 177 -2.64 10.49 11.46
N LYS A 178 -3.41 10.20 12.52
CA LYS A 178 -3.87 11.20 13.48
C LYS A 178 -2.91 11.29 14.67
#